data_AF-A0A7S2UM62-F1
#
_entry.id   AF-A0A7S2UM62-F1
#
_cell.length_a   1.000
_cell.length_b   1.000
_cell.length_c   1.000
_cell.angle_alpha   90.00
_cell.angle_beta   90.00
_cell.angle_gamma   90.00
#
_symmetry.space_group_name_H-M   'P 1'
#
loop_
_entity.id
_entity.type
_entity.pdbx_description
1 polymer ?
#
loop_
_entity_poly.entity_id
_entity_poly.type
_entity_poly.pdbx_seq_one_letter_code
_entity_poly.pdbx_strand_id
1 'polypeptide(L)'
;SIEAALGAAAMTSAIACEGIPDETAAFFKEAAEGLLADSEDPTDVVAKCLAAISRRSTEVQSRSLLTGELGFATVEMTNSKGRPVSPGDVMFTVSKLSRLSQKDGGLIFDNDVGKIQSNFEAGTATFDMSVEDAKNLVTFSKDIDAGGAEFSILKEMDITRGRTFGQGG
;
A
#
# COMPACT_ATOMS: atom_id res chain seq x y z
N SER A 1 6.63 -5.39 -11.17
CA SER A 1 6.23 -5.12 -9.77
C SER A 1 7.04 -3.95 -9.23
N ILE A 2 6.49 -3.17 -8.29
CA ILE A 2 7.17 -2.06 -7.60
C ILE A 2 8.42 -2.55 -6.85
N GLU A 3 8.34 -3.73 -6.22
CA GLU A 3 9.49 -4.37 -5.55
C GLU A 3 10.65 -4.64 -6.52
N ALA A 4 10.34 -5.11 -7.73
CA ALA A 4 11.36 -5.33 -8.76
C ALA A 4 12.00 -4.02 -9.23
N ALA A 5 11.22 -2.93 -9.31
CA ALA A 5 11.73 -1.60 -9.65
C ALA A 5 12.59 -1.00 -8.53
N LEU A 6 12.22 -1.21 -7.27
CA LEU A 6 13.00 -0.80 -6.10
C LEU A 6 14.30 -1.60 -6.00
N GLY A 7 14.25 -2.93 -6.22
CA GLY A 7 15.43 -3.78 -6.26
C GLY A 7 16.42 -3.37 -7.35
N ALA A 8 15.93 -3.07 -8.56
CA ALA A 8 16.79 -2.59 -9.66
C ALA A 8 17.40 -1.21 -9.36
N ALA A 9 16.64 -0.31 -8.74
CA ALA A 9 17.14 1.01 -8.34
C ALA A 9 18.23 0.90 -7.26
N ALA A 10 18.02 0.05 -6.25
CA ALA A 10 19.00 -0.19 -5.20
C ALA A 10 20.32 -0.71 -5.76
N MET A 11 20.27 -1.69 -6.68
CA MET A 11 21.46 -2.24 -7.35
C MET A 11 22.20 -1.18 -8.19
N THR A 12 21.45 -0.34 -8.90
CA THR A 12 22.03 0.74 -9.72
C THR A 12 22.73 1.79 -8.84
N SER A 13 22.11 2.17 -7.72
CA SER A 13 22.71 3.11 -6.76
C SER A 13 23.96 2.53 -6.08
N ALA A 14 23.97 1.23 -5.76
CA ALA A 14 25.13 0.57 -5.19
C ALA A 14 26.32 0.56 -6.17
N ILE A 15 26.08 0.19 -7.44
CA ILE A 15 27.12 0.23 -8.49
C ILE A 15 27.65 1.65 -8.70
N ALA A 16 26.78 2.67 -8.62
CA ALA A 16 27.20 4.06 -8.74
C ALA A 16 28.16 4.49 -7.61
N CYS A 17 28.02 3.93 -6.41
CA CYS A 17 28.94 4.19 -5.29
C CYS A 17 30.34 3.60 -5.54
N GLU A 18 30.45 2.45 -6.21
CA GLU A 18 31.76 1.83 -6.53
C GLU A 18 32.60 2.67 -7.50
N GLY A 19 31.95 3.48 -8.34
CA GLY A 19 32.61 4.34 -9.33
C GLY A 19 33.13 5.67 -8.79
N ILE A 20 32.94 5.98 -7.50
CA ILE A 20 33.34 7.25 -6.91
C ILE A 20 34.83 7.21 -6.51
N PRO A 21 35.66 8.15 -7.00
CA PRO A 21 37.07 8.20 -6.59
C PRO A 21 37.22 8.49 -5.09
N ASP A 22 38.24 7.89 -4.45
CA ASP A 22 38.53 8.06 -3.02
C ASP A 22 38.71 9.53 -2.61
N GLU A 23 39.30 10.34 -3.48
CA GLU A 23 39.48 11.78 -3.27
C GLU A 23 38.13 12.50 -3.16
N THR A 24 37.14 12.07 -3.94
CA THR A 24 35.78 12.62 -3.88
C THR A 24 35.04 12.11 -2.64
N ALA A 25 35.18 10.81 -2.32
CA ALA A 25 34.58 10.22 -1.12
C ALA A 25 35.11 10.86 0.18
N ALA A 26 36.37 11.31 0.20
CA ALA A 26 36.99 11.96 1.35
C ALA A 26 36.21 13.19 1.86
N PHE A 27 35.57 13.96 0.97
CA PHE A 27 34.75 15.12 1.34
C PHE A 27 33.48 14.76 2.11
N PHE A 28 33.04 13.50 2.06
CA PHE A 28 31.82 13.03 2.71
C PHE A 28 32.08 12.22 3.98
N LYS A 29 33.35 11.96 4.34
CA LYS A 29 33.70 11.10 5.48
C LYS A 29 33.18 11.64 6.82
N GLU A 30 33.34 12.93 7.08
CA GLU A 30 32.86 13.55 8.33
C GLU A 30 31.34 13.42 8.48
N ALA A 31 30.59 13.62 7.39
CA ALA A 31 29.15 13.45 7.39
C ALA A 31 28.74 11.97 7.57
N ALA A 32 29.47 11.04 6.95
CA ALA A 32 29.23 9.61 7.09
C ALA A 32 29.50 9.13 8.53
N GLU A 33 30.56 9.62 9.18
CA GLU A 33 30.87 9.34 10.58
C GLU A 33 29.76 9.85 11.51
N GLY A 34 29.23 11.05 11.25
CA GLY A 34 28.07 11.57 11.98
C GLY A 34 26.82 10.68 11.83
N LEU A 35 26.52 10.23 10.61
CA LEU A 35 25.38 9.34 10.36
C LEU A 35 25.54 7.95 11.02
N LEU A 36 26.76 7.44 11.09
CA LEU A 36 27.06 6.16 11.74
C LEU A 36 27.04 6.26 13.27
N ALA A 37 27.34 7.42 13.84
CA ALA A 37 27.28 7.65 15.28
C ALA A 37 25.83 7.65 15.82
N ASP A 38 24.87 8.08 14.99
CA ASP A 38 23.46 8.20 15.35
C ASP A 38 22.64 6.91 15.08
N SER A 39 23.26 5.82 14.63
CA SER A 39 22.57 4.58 14.27
C SER A 39 23.22 3.34 14.85
N GLU A 40 22.40 2.40 15.34
CA GLU A 40 22.86 1.11 15.87
C GLU A 40 23.22 0.09 14.77
N ASP A 41 22.72 0.28 13.53
CA ASP A 41 22.99 -0.57 12.38
C ASP A 41 23.49 0.25 11.17
N PRO A 42 24.79 0.15 10.82
CA PRO A 42 25.34 0.78 9.62
C PRO A 42 24.61 0.40 8.32
N THR A 43 24.00 -0.78 8.27
CA THR A 43 23.23 -1.27 7.11
C THR A 43 22.00 -0.40 6.87
N ASP A 44 21.31 0.02 7.93
CA ASP A 44 20.14 0.90 7.84
C ASP A 44 20.51 2.29 7.30
N VAL A 45 21.66 2.80 7.72
CA VAL A 45 22.20 4.08 7.23
C VAL A 45 22.47 3.99 5.72
N VAL A 46 23.18 2.95 5.28
CA VAL A 46 23.49 2.73 3.86
C VAL A 46 22.21 2.55 3.05
N ALA A 47 21.23 1.79 3.55
CA ALA A 47 19.95 1.61 2.88
C ALA A 47 19.20 2.94 2.68
N LYS A 48 19.19 3.82 3.70
CA LYS A 48 18.59 5.16 3.61
C LYS A 48 19.35 6.05 2.62
N CYS A 49 20.68 6.00 2.59
CA CYS A 49 21.50 6.73 1.62
C CYS A 49 21.23 6.27 0.18
N LEU A 50 21.18 4.96 -0.07
CA LEU A 50 20.87 4.41 -1.39
C LEU A 50 19.44 4.81 -1.83
N ALA A 51 18.48 4.77 -0.91
CA ALA A 51 17.12 5.25 -1.17
C ALA A 51 17.09 6.75 -1.53
N ALA A 52 17.83 7.59 -0.79
CA ALA A 52 17.93 9.02 -1.05
C ALA A 52 18.56 9.33 -2.43
N ILE A 53 19.66 8.68 -2.78
CA ILE A 53 20.37 8.87 -4.06
C ILE A 53 19.54 8.39 -5.24
N SER A 54 18.74 7.33 -5.06
CA SER A 54 17.80 6.86 -6.09
C SER A 54 16.65 7.84 -6.39
N ARG A 55 16.60 9.00 -5.72
CA ARG A 55 15.50 9.98 -5.75
C ARG A 55 14.14 9.36 -5.43
N ARG A 56 14.14 8.24 -4.68
CA ARG A 56 12.95 7.58 -4.12
C ARG A 56 12.68 8.02 -2.68
N SER A 57 13.27 9.13 -2.24
CA SER A 57 12.96 9.79 -0.97
C SER A 57 11.53 10.34 -0.91
N THR A 58 10.83 10.40 -2.06
CA THR A 58 9.40 10.68 -2.10
C THR A 58 8.65 9.40 -1.75
N GLU A 59 8.03 9.42 -0.57
CA GLU A 59 6.98 8.50 -0.15
C GLU A 59 6.12 8.15 -1.37
N VAL A 60 6.07 6.86 -1.74
CA VAL A 60 5.26 6.41 -2.87
C VAL A 60 3.82 6.68 -2.49
N GLN A 61 3.29 7.83 -2.92
CA GLN A 61 1.95 8.24 -2.53
C GLN A 61 0.97 7.27 -3.17
N SER A 62 0.32 6.45 -2.35
CA SER A 62 -0.77 5.60 -2.79
C SER A 62 -1.89 6.48 -3.33
N ARG A 63 -2.52 6.02 -4.40
CA ARG A 63 -3.68 6.65 -4.99
C ARG A 63 -4.84 5.68 -5.00
N SER A 64 -6.04 6.17 -4.70
CA SER A 64 -7.27 5.44 -4.96
C SER A 64 -7.35 5.06 -6.45
N LEU A 65 -7.70 3.81 -6.73
CA LEU A 65 -8.02 3.33 -8.07
C LEU A 65 -9.43 3.74 -8.52
N LEU A 66 -10.30 4.18 -7.58
CA LEU A 66 -11.68 4.59 -7.87
C LEU A 66 -11.84 6.09 -8.13
N THR A 67 -10.96 6.91 -7.56
CA THR A 67 -11.02 8.38 -7.61
C THR A 67 -9.70 9.04 -8.03
N GLY A 68 -8.56 8.35 -7.92
CA GLY A 68 -7.23 8.92 -8.18
C GLY A 68 -6.67 9.76 -7.02
N GLU A 69 -7.41 9.88 -5.93
CA GLU A 69 -7.06 10.69 -4.76
C GLU A 69 -5.83 10.14 -4.02
N LEU A 70 -4.96 11.05 -3.61
CA LEU A 70 -3.71 10.75 -2.90
C LEU A 70 -3.96 10.40 -1.43
N GLY A 71 -3.18 9.47 -0.89
CA GLY A 71 -3.29 9.04 0.52
C GLY A 71 -4.35 7.97 0.77
N PHE A 72 -5.04 7.52 -0.28
CA PHE A 72 -6.01 6.44 -0.23
C PHE A 72 -5.48 5.17 -0.90
N ALA A 73 -5.98 4.03 -0.43
CA ALA A 73 -5.81 2.73 -1.05
C ALA A 73 -7.20 2.15 -1.36
N THR A 74 -7.31 1.48 -2.50
CA THR A 74 -8.52 0.75 -2.87
C THR A 74 -8.42 -0.68 -2.34
N VAL A 75 -9.41 -1.07 -1.54
CA VAL A 75 -9.54 -2.39 -0.92
C VAL A 75 -10.65 -3.14 -1.63
N GLU A 76 -10.43 -4.41 -1.97
CA GLU A 76 -11.49 -5.32 -2.38
C GLU A 76 -11.97 -6.14 -1.17
N MET A 77 -13.29 -6.26 -1.04
CA MET A 77 -13.95 -7.21 -0.16
C MET A 77 -14.62 -8.29 -1.00
N THR A 78 -14.29 -9.54 -0.69
CA THR A 78 -14.92 -10.75 -1.24
C THR A 78 -15.61 -11.53 -0.13
N ASN A 79 -16.36 -12.57 -0.49
CA ASN A 79 -16.92 -13.49 0.48
C ASN A 79 -16.60 -14.95 0.11
N SER A 80 -15.85 -15.64 0.96
CA SER A 80 -15.42 -17.02 0.74
C SER A 80 -16.56 -18.04 0.75
N LYS A 81 -17.75 -17.66 1.22
CA LYS A 81 -18.97 -18.49 1.18
C LYS A 81 -19.77 -18.31 -0.11
N GLY A 82 -19.25 -17.55 -1.08
CA GLY A 82 -19.86 -17.36 -2.40
C GLY A 82 -21.06 -16.40 -2.43
N ARG A 83 -21.30 -15.64 -1.35
CA ARG A 83 -22.36 -14.63 -1.31
C ARG A 83 -21.87 -13.32 -1.96
N PRO A 84 -22.64 -12.70 -2.87
CA PRO A 84 -22.29 -11.38 -3.42
C PRO A 84 -22.16 -10.33 -2.33
N VAL A 85 -21.15 -9.46 -2.45
CA VAL A 85 -20.90 -8.37 -1.50
C VAL A 85 -21.59 -7.09 -1.96
N SER A 86 -22.50 -6.57 -1.14
CA SER A 86 -23.13 -5.26 -1.37
C SER A 86 -22.38 -4.13 -0.63
N PRO A 87 -22.61 -2.86 -0.98
CA PRO A 87 -22.06 -1.73 -0.23
C PRO A 87 -22.49 -1.72 1.25
N GLY A 88 -23.70 -2.20 1.54
CA GLY A 88 -24.17 -2.35 2.92
C GLY A 88 -23.36 -3.39 3.71
N ASP A 89 -22.96 -4.49 3.05
CA ASP A 89 -22.12 -5.51 3.68
C ASP A 89 -20.71 -4.96 3.97
N VAL A 90 -20.15 -4.13 3.09
CA VAL A 90 -18.87 -3.42 3.32
C VAL A 90 -18.96 -2.53 4.56
N MET A 91 -19.93 -1.61 4.58
CA MET A 91 -20.11 -0.67 5.70
C MET A 91 -20.33 -1.38 7.03
N PHE A 92 -21.15 -2.44 7.02
CA PHE A 92 -21.42 -3.24 8.22
C PHE A 92 -20.17 -3.96 8.71
N THR A 93 -19.45 -4.63 7.82
CA THR A 93 -18.31 -5.48 8.18
C THR A 93 -17.13 -4.64 8.65
N VAL A 94 -16.77 -3.58 7.93
CA VAL A 94 -15.69 -2.66 8.32
C VAL A 94 -16.02 -1.99 9.65
N SER A 95 -17.26 -1.52 9.85
CA SER A 95 -17.67 -0.94 11.15
C SER A 95 -17.60 -1.94 12.30
N LYS A 96 -17.94 -3.21 12.04
CA LYS A 96 -17.83 -4.27 13.06
C LYS A 96 -16.37 -4.54 13.41
N LEU A 97 -15.49 -4.67 12.41
CA LEU A 97 -14.08 -4.97 12.61
C LEU A 97 -13.33 -3.80 13.27
N SER A 98 -13.61 -2.56 12.89
CA SER A 98 -13.03 -1.38 13.55
C SER A 98 -13.38 -1.32 15.05
N ARG A 99 -14.63 -1.64 15.43
CA ARG A 99 -15.01 -1.72 16.85
C ARG A 99 -14.34 -2.87 17.59
N LEU A 100 -14.02 -3.97 16.91
CA LEU A 100 -13.30 -5.10 17.50
C LEU A 100 -11.83 -4.74 17.70
N SER A 101 -11.23 -4.07 16.72
CA SER A 101 -9.83 -3.68 16.73
C SER A 101 -9.50 -2.69 17.86
N GLN A 102 -10.42 -1.76 18.13
CA GLN A 102 -10.34 -0.85 19.29
C GLN A 102 -10.34 -1.55 20.65
N LYS A 103 -10.85 -2.79 20.76
CA LYS A 103 -10.91 -3.55 22.03
C LYS A 103 -9.70 -4.46 22.23
N ASP A 104 -9.04 -4.85 21.15
CA ASP A 104 -7.95 -5.83 21.17
C ASP A 104 -6.59 -5.17 21.51
N GLY A 105 -6.49 -3.84 21.39
CA GLY A 105 -5.28 -3.08 21.73
C GLY A 105 -4.10 -3.28 20.76
N GLY A 106 -4.33 -4.00 19.66
CA GLY A 106 -3.37 -4.25 18.58
C GLY A 106 -3.49 -3.24 17.44
N LEU A 107 -3.69 -3.75 16.22
CA LEU A 107 -3.85 -2.93 15.02
C LEU A 107 -5.18 -2.20 15.04
N ILE A 108 -5.19 -0.88 15.15
CA ILE A 108 -6.40 -0.06 15.16
C ILE A 108 -6.60 0.57 13.78
N PHE A 109 -7.86 0.68 13.36
CA PHE A 109 -8.23 1.40 12.15
C PHE A 109 -9.64 1.96 12.28
N ASP A 110 -9.90 3.06 11.59
CA ASP A 110 -11.19 3.71 11.57
C ASP A 110 -12.16 3.03 10.60
N ASN A 111 -13.45 3.29 10.79
CA ASN A 111 -14.50 2.83 9.88
C ASN A 111 -14.80 3.86 8.77
N ASP A 112 -13.85 4.75 8.48
CA ASP A 112 -13.97 5.73 7.41
C ASP A 112 -13.78 5.04 6.06
N VAL A 113 -14.89 4.87 5.36
CA VAL A 113 -14.96 4.22 4.06
C VAL A 113 -15.36 5.27 3.03
N GLY A 114 -14.48 5.49 2.06
CA GLY A 114 -14.69 6.38 0.94
C GLY A 114 -15.61 5.80 -0.13
N LYS A 115 -15.33 6.08 -1.39
CA LYS A 115 -16.14 5.61 -2.51
C LYS A 115 -16.20 4.08 -2.52
N ILE A 116 -17.41 3.53 -2.65
CA ILE A 116 -17.66 2.09 -2.81
C ILE A 116 -18.17 1.81 -4.22
N GLN A 117 -17.69 0.74 -4.85
CA GLN A 117 -18.15 0.25 -6.14
C GLN A 117 -18.30 -1.27 -6.10
N SER A 118 -19.48 -1.76 -6.46
CA SER A 118 -19.74 -3.20 -6.58
C SER A 118 -19.35 -3.73 -7.96
N ASN A 119 -18.73 -4.91 -7.99
CA ASN A 119 -18.55 -5.71 -9.19
C ASN A 119 -19.55 -6.87 -9.15
N PHE A 120 -20.71 -6.68 -9.78
CA PHE A 120 -21.78 -7.68 -9.78
C PHE A 120 -21.42 -8.97 -10.52
N GLU A 121 -20.50 -8.90 -11.49
CA GLU A 121 -20.05 -10.07 -12.26
C GLU A 121 -19.15 -10.97 -11.40
N ALA A 122 -18.23 -10.37 -10.65
CA ALA A 122 -17.34 -11.09 -9.73
C ALA A 122 -17.98 -11.37 -8.35
N GLY A 123 -19.08 -10.69 -8.03
CA GLY A 123 -19.71 -10.74 -6.70
C GLY A 123 -18.91 -10.03 -5.61
N THR A 124 -17.99 -9.15 -5.97
CA THR A 124 -17.09 -8.43 -5.03
C THR A 124 -17.49 -6.96 -4.90
N ALA A 125 -16.92 -6.27 -3.91
CA ALA A 125 -17.03 -4.82 -3.79
C ALA A 125 -15.67 -4.21 -3.49
N THR A 126 -15.35 -3.12 -4.18
CA THR A 126 -14.13 -2.34 -3.97
C THR A 126 -14.46 -1.02 -3.28
N PHE A 127 -13.62 -0.57 -2.37
CA PHE A 127 -13.84 0.67 -1.64
C PHE A 127 -12.52 1.36 -1.27
N ASP A 128 -12.56 2.67 -1.08
CA ASP A 128 -11.38 3.42 -0.66
C ASP A 128 -11.30 3.58 0.86
N MET A 129 -10.09 3.52 1.40
CA MET A 129 -9.74 3.88 2.78
C MET A 129 -8.39 4.58 2.80
N SER A 130 -8.04 5.21 3.92
CA SER A 130 -6.66 5.68 4.13
C SER A 130 -5.68 4.50 3.99
N VAL A 131 -4.46 4.77 3.53
CA VAL A 131 -3.45 3.71 3.34
C VAL A 131 -3.16 2.95 4.62
N GLU A 132 -3.13 3.65 5.74
CA GLU A 132 -2.87 3.07 7.06
C GLU A 132 -4.02 2.16 7.48
N ASP A 133 -5.26 2.66 7.43
CA ASP A 133 -6.46 1.90 7.80
C ASP A 133 -6.64 0.67 6.92
N ALA A 134 -6.38 0.78 5.61
CA ALA A 134 -6.47 -0.35 4.68
C ALA A 134 -5.48 -1.48 5.05
N LYS A 135 -4.23 -1.12 5.39
CA LYS A 135 -3.21 -2.10 5.82
C LYS A 135 -3.59 -2.77 7.13
N ASN A 136 -4.09 -1.98 8.07
CA ASN A 136 -4.51 -2.46 9.38
C ASN A 136 -5.74 -3.37 9.25
N LEU A 137 -6.74 -2.98 8.46
CA LEU A 137 -7.92 -3.81 8.16
C LEU A 137 -7.54 -5.16 7.55
N VAL A 138 -6.72 -5.16 6.49
CA VAL A 138 -6.32 -6.41 5.82
C VAL A 138 -5.50 -7.31 6.74
N THR A 139 -4.67 -6.74 7.60
CA THR A 139 -3.86 -7.54 8.53
C THR A 139 -4.71 -8.08 9.68
N PHE A 140 -5.53 -7.23 10.29
CA PHE A 140 -6.39 -7.58 11.42
C PHE A 140 -7.48 -8.61 11.05
N SER A 141 -8.03 -8.52 9.83
CA SER A 141 -9.11 -9.41 9.41
C SER A 141 -8.70 -10.86 9.16
N LYS A 142 -7.40 -11.16 8.96
CA LYS A 142 -6.91 -12.52 8.65
C LYS A 142 -7.26 -13.55 9.72
N ASP A 143 -7.24 -13.13 10.98
CA ASP A 143 -7.42 -14.02 12.13
C ASP A 143 -8.86 -13.98 12.68
N ILE A 144 -9.80 -13.32 11.98
CA ILE A 144 -11.16 -13.09 12.44
C ILE A 144 -12.16 -13.62 11.42
N ASP A 145 -13.03 -14.56 11.83
CA ASP A 145 -14.19 -14.93 11.00
C ASP A 145 -15.23 -13.80 11.01
N ALA A 146 -15.14 -12.95 9.99
CA ALA A 146 -16.06 -11.85 9.73
C ALA A 146 -17.27 -12.27 8.88
N GLY A 147 -17.72 -13.52 9.01
CA GLY A 147 -18.82 -14.06 8.19
C GLY A 147 -18.37 -14.48 6.79
N GLY A 148 -17.10 -14.91 6.67
CA GLY A 148 -16.46 -15.24 5.39
C GLY A 148 -15.98 -14.04 4.58
N ALA A 149 -15.99 -12.81 5.15
CA ALA A 149 -15.43 -11.65 4.48
C ALA A 149 -13.91 -11.74 4.39
N GLU A 150 -13.36 -11.52 3.21
CA GLU A 150 -11.92 -11.47 2.96
C GLU A 150 -11.56 -10.14 2.31
N PHE A 151 -10.39 -9.59 2.66
CA PHE A 151 -9.96 -8.27 2.23
C PHE A 151 -8.59 -8.31 1.57
N SER A 152 -8.43 -7.56 0.47
CA SER A 152 -7.14 -7.39 -0.19
C SER A 152 -6.97 -5.94 -0.67
N ILE A 153 -5.74 -5.41 -0.62
CA ILE A 153 -5.42 -4.11 -1.23
C ILE A 153 -5.18 -4.34 -2.72
N LEU A 154 -5.96 -3.68 -3.57
CA LEU A 154 -5.81 -3.75 -5.01
C LEU A 154 -4.65 -2.87 -5.48
N LYS A 155 -3.83 -3.42 -6.39
CA LYS A 155 -2.73 -2.69 -7.04
C LYS A 155 -3.12 -2.17 -8.43
N GLU A 156 -4.14 -2.79 -9.02
CA GLU A 156 -4.70 -2.45 -10.33
C GLU A 156 -6.18 -2.85 -10.37
N MET A 157 -6.96 -2.18 -11.20
CA MET A 157 -8.36 -2.54 -11.47
C MET A 157 -8.39 -3.30 -12.79
N ASP A 158 -9.07 -4.44 -12.82
CA ASP A 158 -9.41 -5.11 -14.07
C ASP A 158 -10.42 -4.23 -14.83
N ILE A 159 -9.93 -3.47 -15.80
CA ILE A 159 -10.78 -2.72 -16.71
C ILE A 159 -11.29 -3.68 -17.78
N THR A 160 -12.37 -4.39 -17.48
CA THR A 160 -13.15 -5.05 -18.53
C THR A 160 -13.87 -3.96 -19.30
N ARG A 161 -13.24 -3.46 -20.38
CA ARG A 161 -13.92 -2.54 -21.32
C ARG A 161 -15.09 -3.28 -21.96
N GLY A 162 -16.29 -3.13 -21.40
CA GLY A 162 -17.53 -3.52 -22.07
C GLY A 162 -17.59 -2.87 -23.45
N ARG A 163 -18.09 -3.61 -24.45
CA ARG A 163 -18.17 -3.24 -25.89
C ARG A 163 -19.15 -2.09 -26.18
N THR A 164 -19.26 -1.09 -25.31
CA THR A 164 -20.30 -0.05 -25.40
C THR A 164 -19.73 1.37 -25.40
N PHE A 165 -18.48 1.55 -25.83
CA PHE A 165 -17.99 2.86 -26.26
C PHE A 165 -18.00 2.93 -27.78
N GLY A 166 -19.12 3.42 -28.33
CA GLY A 166 -19.26 3.67 -29.78
C GLY A 166 -20.59 3.25 -30.39
N GLN A 167 -21.73 3.62 -29.80
CA GLN A 167 -22.98 3.69 -30.55
C GLN A 167 -23.76 4.93 -30.14
N GLY A 168 -23.46 6.01 -30.85
CA GLY A 168 -24.20 7.27 -30.85
C GLY A 168 -23.93 7.91 -32.19
N GLY A 169 -24.76 7.56 -33.18
CA GLY A 169 -24.94 8.34 -34.41
C GLY A 169 -25.91 9.48 -34.17
#